data_AF-A0A353BV25-F1
#
_entry.id   AF-A0A353BV25-F1
#
_cell.length_a   1.000
_cell.length_b   1.000
_cell.length_c   1.000
_cell.angle_alpha   90.00
_cell.angle_beta   90.00
_cell.angle_gamma   90.00
#
_symmetry.space_group_name_H-M   'P 1'
#
loop_
_entity.id
_entity.type
_entity.pdbx_description
1 polymer ?
#
loop_
_entity_poly.entity_id
_entity_poly.type
_entity_poly.pdbx_seq_one_letter_code
_entity_poly.pdbx_strand_id
1 'polypeptide(L)'
;MQGYLFVIVEGPDIDGSKLFSYFMETATGDLNLFFGHWWTAESQVDVQAQPYSMSLEHFVNYVNAGEFSIWWARGAVLYGIKTDLDTALAAGKNVIIRIHSTMLPEIRQRYPESVVIALIRTLDLIDEIPKNIYRQADREYQGDASGTDETFSDLAPDRIILMEDADLSSLYSKLAVYIGSVIKNHKVFDVTIVGDTVGAISPCVDKGSFIVRHEFGDLLIDAAAGLTQSFVKKRHFDIKKLLGIIVTHDHIDHFLGLGIFLHYFRDQPIDLPIYAPIQTLATLRNYFSTLRFKRMSIAVKLHLMPIVLAPGTMVIDLPGFYLTACPAAHSRDTIALRIQDRKSGAKIVFSCDTAPSGLITEFMAHSDLLFHDCQGSHRFSKIFADDHSSSFQAGQAAQAAMVRRLVLTHYDPKFYLNEAELIHEAREVFSGPVSMARYNQIYTV
;
A
#
# COMPACT_ATOMS: atom_id res chain seq x y z
N MET A 1 12.46 -11.64 -6.46
CA MET A 1 12.10 -10.27 -6.05
C MET A 1 13.10 -9.33 -6.67
N GLN A 2 12.64 -8.29 -7.33
CA GLN A 2 13.49 -7.20 -7.80
C GLN A 2 13.86 -6.34 -6.59
N GLY A 3 15.13 -5.97 -6.43
CA GLY A 3 15.56 -5.15 -5.29
C GLY A 3 15.14 -3.70 -5.44
N TYR A 4 15.13 -2.95 -4.33
CA TYR A 4 14.82 -1.51 -4.35
C TYR A 4 16.03 -0.69 -4.79
N LEU A 5 15.82 0.37 -5.58
CA LEU A 5 16.81 1.42 -5.78
C LEU A 5 16.49 2.60 -4.84
N PHE A 6 17.33 2.83 -3.85
CA PHE A 6 17.28 4.00 -2.96
C PHE A 6 18.19 5.09 -3.51
N VAL A 7 17.61 6.26 -3.79
CA VAL A 7 18.33 7.44 -4.29
C VAL A 7 18.41 8.45 -3.16
N ILE A 8 19.62 8.66 -2.65
CA ILE A 8 19.88 9.61 -1.57
C ILE A 8 20.30 10.93 -2.20
N VAL A 9 19.48 11.96 -2.00
CA VAL A 9 19.73 13.33 -2.45
C VAL A 9 20.23 14.15 -1.28
N GLU A 10 21.44 14.68 -1.40
CA GLU A 10 22.07 15.50 -0.36
C GLU A 10 21.87 16.99 -0.66
N GLY A 11 21.53 17.76 0.37
CA GLY A 11 21.63 19.21 0.33
C GLY A 11 23.09 19.68 0.26
N PRO A 12 23.32 20.94 -0.16
CA PRO A 12 24.63 21.48 -0.51
C PRO A 12 25.70 21.41 0.60
N ASP A 13 25.31 21.27 1.87
CA ASP A 13 26.22 21.30 3.03
C ASP A 13 26.36 19.96 3.79
N ILE A 14 25.98 18.83 3.18
CA ILE A 14 26.11 17.50 3.80
C ILE A 14 27.32 16.75 3.20
N ASP A 15 28.37 16.55 4.00
CA ASP A 15 29.49 15.66 3.64
C ASP A 15 29.07 14.19 3.85
N GLY A 16 28.46 13.61 2.81
CA GLY A 16 28.00 12.23 2.76
C GLY A 16 29.09 11.16 2.70
N SER A 17 30.38 11.52 2.66
CA SER A 17 31.47 10.54 2.49
C SER A 17 31.50 9.48 3.60
N LYS A 18 31.00 9.81 4.80
CA LYS A 18 30.92 8.90 5.97
C LYS A 18 29.68 8.01 5.99
N LEU A 19 28.68 8.28 5.15
CA LEU A 19 27.41 7.55 5.07
C LEU A 19 27.64 6.10 4.64
N PHE A 20 28.38 5.91 3.54
CA PHE A 20 28.64 4.58 3.00
C PHE A 20 29.46 3.73 3.98
N SER A 21 30.47 4.31 4.62
CA SER A 21 31.25 3.61 5.66
C SER A 21 30.37 3.17 6.83
N TYR A 22 29.47 4.04 7.30
CA TYR A 22 28.52 3.68 8.36
C TYR A 22 27.60 2.53 7.95
N PHE A 23 27.00 2.59 6.75
CA PHE A 23 26.14 1.50 6.25
C PHE A 23 26.90 0.20 6.01
N MET A 24 28.15 0.28 5.54
CA MET A 24 29.03 -0.86 5.37
C MET A 24 29.32 -1.56 6.70
N GLU A 25 29.55 -0.79 7.77
CA GLU A 25 29.87 -1.27 9.12
C GLU A 25 28.63 -1.76 9.90
N THR A 26 27.44 -1.21 9.64
CA THR A 26 26.24 -1.44 10.47
C THR A 26 25.10 -2.22 9.80
N ALA A 27 25.05 -2.31 8.47
CA ALA A 27 23.81 -2.68 7.76
C ALA A 27 23.96 -3.64 6.55
N THR A 28 25.17 -4.09 6.21
CA THR A 28 25.40 -4.87 4.98
C THR A 28 24.96 -6.33 5.03
N GLY A 29 25.07 -6.99 6.19
CA GLY A 29 24.78 -8.42 6.33
C GLY A 29 23.29 -8.78 6.20
N ASP A 30 22.40 -7.94 6.74
CA ASP A 30 20.97 -8.26 6.90
C ASP A 30 20.05 -7.71 5.78
N LEU A 31 20.54 -6.76 4.95
CA LEU A 31 19.69 -5.99 4.02
C LEU A 31 19.98 -6.23 2.52
N ASN A 32 20.92 -7.13 2.20
CA ASN A 32 21.34 -7.46 0.82
C ASN A 32 21.64 -6.21 -0.04
N LEU A 33 22.43 -5.29 0.51
CA LEU A 33 22.71 -3.99 -0.09
C LEU A 33 23.83 -4.05 -1.14
N PHE A 34 23.67 -3.27 -2.21
CA PHE A 34 24.71 -2.91 -3.18
C PHE A 34 24.84 -1.39 -3.22
N PHE A 35 26.06 -0.87 -3.24
CA PHE A 35 26.30 0.57 -3.27
C PHE A 35 26.69 0.97 -4.69
N GLY A 36 25.83 1.77 -5.32
CA GLY A 36 26.06 2.31 -6.64
C GLY A 36 26.89 3.59 -6.59
N HIS A 37 27.66 3.81 -7.65
CA HIS A 37 28.47 5.00 -7.84
C HIS A 37 28.14 5.67 -9.18
N TRP A 38 28.29 6.99 -9.21
CA TRP A 38 28.28 7.77 -10.44
C TRP A 38 29.69 8.30 -10.71
N TRP A 39 30.01 8.44 -11.98
CA TRP A 39 31.32 8.82 -12.47
C TRP A 39 31.27 10.15 -13.17
N THR A 40 32.34 10.94 -13.03
CA THR A 40 32.52 12.20 -13.77
C THR A 40 33.66 12.15 -14.76
N ALA A 41 33.54 12.94 -15.83
CA ALA A 41 34.66 13.27 -16.70
C ALA A 41 34.57 14.71 -17.19
N GLU A 42 35.68 15.43 -17.14
CA GLU A 42 35.83 16.80 -17.66
C GLU A 42 37.25 17.02 -18.22
N SER A 43 37.46 18.11 -18.95
CA SER A 43 38.68 18.36 -19.73
C SER A 43 39.90 18.79 -18.90
N GLN A 44 39.73 19.20 -17.64
CA GLN A 44 40.82 19.69 -16.76
C GLN A 44 40.71 19.24 -15.30
N VAL A 45 40.61 17.93 -15.03
CA VAL A 45 40.73 17.39 -13.66
C VAL A 45 42.05 16.66 -13.46
N ASP A 46 42.70 16.98 -12.34
CA ASP A 46 43.71 16.12 -11.73
C ASP A 46 43.01 14.84 -11.25
N VAL A 47 43.05 13.79 -12.08
CA VAL A 47 42.35 12.50 -11.91
C VAL A 47 42.67 11.84 -10.56
N GLN A 48 43.71 12.29 -9.84
CA GLN A 48 44.08 11.78 -8.52
C GLN A 48 43.33 12.42 -7.35
N ALA A 49 42.59 13.52 -7.54
CA ALA A 49 42.01 14.29 -6.42
C ALA A 49 40.56 13.92 -6.06
N GLN A 50 39.82 13.26 -6.95
CA GLN A 50 38.37 13.01 -6.79
C GLN A 50 38.03 11.52 -7.03
N PRO A 51 37.51 10.79 -6.03
CA PRO A 51 37.07 9.41 -6.23
C PRO A 51 35.93 9.36 -7.27
N TYR A 52 35.95 8.34 -8.13
CA TYR A 52 35.01 8.15 -9.25
C TYR A 52 35.08 9.21 -10.36
N SER A 53 36.27 9.77 -10.60
CA SER A 53 36.56 10.57 -11.80
C SER A 53 37.32 9.74 -12.85
N MET A 54 37.14 10.06 -14.13
CA MET A 54 37.90 9.46 -15.23
C MET A 54 38.21 10.49 -16.33
N SER A 55 39.18 10.17 -17.19
CA SER A 55 39.47 11.01 -18.36
C SER A 55 38.29 10.99 -19.34
N LEU A 56 38.16 12.08 -20.12
CA LEU A 56 37.13 12.19 -21.15
C LEU A 56 37.23 11.05 -22.19
N GLU A 57 38.45 10.64 -22.52
CA GLU A 57 38.72 9.50 -23.41
C GLU A 57 38.20 8.18 -22.82
N HIS A 58 38.48 7.91 -21.54
CA HIS A 58 37.97 6.71 -20.87
C HIS A 58 36.45 6.72 -20.76
N PHE A 59 35.84 7.87 -20.49
CA PHE A 59 34.38 7.99 -20.42
C PHE A 59 33.72 7.65 -21.75
N VAL A 60 34.24 8.20 -22.85
CA VAL A 60 33.74 7.90 -24.21
C VAL A 60 33.92 6.41 -24.54
N ASN A 61 35.03 5.81 -24.16
CA ASN A 61 35.24 4.37 -24.35
C ASN A 61 34.19 3.53 -23.60
N TYR A 62 33.82 3.93 -22.38
CA TYR A 62 32.78 3.25 -21.60
C TYR A 62 31.39 3.42 -22.21
N VAL A 63 31.06 4.62 -22.72
CA VAL A 63 29.82 4.85 -23.47
C VAL A 63 29.75 3.93 -24.69
N ASN A 64 30.83 3.88 -25.49
CA ASN A 64 30.89 3.04 -26.69
C ASN A 64 30.84 1.54 -26.39
N ALA A 65 31.37 1.13 -25.24
CA ALA A 65 31.33 -0.25 -24.77
C ALA A 65 29.99 -0.64 -24.12
N GLY A 66 29.07 0.31 -23.92
CA GLY A 66 27.80 0.06 -23.23
C GLY A 66 27.95 -0.19 -21.73
N GLU A 67 29.02 0.33 -21.12
CA GLU A 67 29.36 0.13 -19.71
C GLU A 67 28.57 1.05 -18.76
N PHE A 68 27.80 2.00 -19.30
CA PHE A 68 26.91 2.89 -18.55
C PHE A 68 25.44 2.51 -18.75
N SER A 69 24.70 2.36 -17.64
CA SER A 69 23.25 2.25 -17.62
C SER A 69 22.55 3.56 -18.01
N ILE A 70 23.15 4.68 -17.61
CA ILE A 70 22.73 6.03 -17.98
C ILE A 70 23.95 6.94 -17.94
N TRP A 71 24.01 7.89 -18.88
CA TRP A 71 24.97 8.98 -18.87
C TRP A 71 24.34 10.24 -19.46
N TRP A 72 24.84 11.40 -19.06
CA TRP A 72 24.39 12.70 -19.54
C TRP A 72 25.51 13.74 -19.41
N ALA A 73 25.29 14.91 -20.01
CA ALA A 73 26.19 16.04 -19.93
C ALA A 73 25.51 17.22 -19.24
N ARG A 74 26.24 17.93 -18.38
CA ARG A 74 25.78 19.20 -17.79
C ARG A 74 26.93 20.19 -17.81
N GLY A 75 26.79 21.22 -18.66
CA GLY A 75 27.90 22.13 -18.95
C GLY A 75 29.08 21.37 -19.59
N ALA A 76 30.27 21.52 -19.02
CA ALA A 76 31.49 20.88 -19.49
C ALA A 76 31.78 19.51 -18.84
N VAL A 77 30.88 19.03 -17.97
CA VAL A 77 31.07 17.81 -17.18
C VAL A 77 30.14 16.71 -17.70
N LEU A 78 30.70 15.52 -17.90
CA LEU A 78 29.96 14.29 -18.20
C LEU A 78 29.72 13.50 -16.92
N TYR A 79 28.53 12.93 -16.80
CA TYR A 79 28.10 12.11 -15.67
C TYR A 79 27.64 10.76 -16.17
N GLY A 80 27.99 9.68 -15.48
CA GLY A 80 27.58 8.33 -15.87
C GLY A 80 27.42 7.37 -14.70
N ILE A 81 26.41 6.49 -14.76
CA ILE A 81 26.20 5.40 -13.79
C ILE A 81 26.39 4.08 -14.54
N LYS A 82 27.26 3.22 -14.01
CA LYS A 82 27.65 1.98 -14.66
C LYS A 82 26.54 0.93 -14.63
N THR A 83 26.68 -0.09 -15.49
CA THR A 83 25.76 -1.23 -15.62
C THR A 83 25.78 -2.22 -14.44
N ASP A 84 26.70 -2.05 -13.50
CA ASP A 84 26.74 -2.79 -12.25
C ASP A 84 25.51 -2.54 -11.37
N LEU A 85 24.94 -1.33 -11.44
CA LEU A 85 23.68 -0.99 -10.79
C LEU A 85 22.51 -1.81 -11.33
N ASP A 86 22.34 -1.87 -12.66
CA ASP A 86 21.31 -2.69 -13.31
C ASP A 86 21.52 -4.18 -12.99
N THR A 87 22.77 -4.63 -13.02
CA THR A 87 23.15 -6.01 -12.71
C THR A 87 22.79 -6.38 -11.26
N ALA A 88 23.04 -5.47 -10.31
CA ALA A 88 22.71 -5.68 -8.90
C ALA A 88 21.19 -5.74 -8.67
N LEU A 89 20.42 -4.84 -9.28
CA LEU A 89 18.96 -4.84 -9.20
C LEU A 89 18.36 -6.12 -9.80
N ALA A 90 18.88 -6.58 -10.94
CA ALA A 90 18.47 -7.82 -11.59
C ALA A 90 18.79 -9.06 -10.75
N ALA A 91 19.89 -9.02 -9.98
CA ALA A 91 20.25 -10.05 -9.00
C ALA A 91 19.42 -10.00 -7.71
N GLY A 92 18.44 -9.09 -7.59
CA GLY A 92 17.60 -8.93 -6.42
C GLY A 92 18.27 -8.23 -5.23
N LYS A 93 19.38 -7.52 -5.47
CA LYS A 93 20.03 -6.69 -4.45
C LYS A 93 19.32 -5.35 -4.33
N ASN A 94 19.24 -4.85 -3.10
CA ASN A 94 18.78 -3.50 -2.83
C ASN A 94 19.94 -2.54 -3.12
N VAL A 95 19.78 -1.62 -4.06
CA VAL A 95 20.82 -0.66 -4.44
C VAL A 95 20.63 0.65 -3.69
N ILE A 96 21.71 1.21 -3.16
CA ILE A 96 21.75 2.58 -2.66
C ILE A 96 22.70 3.38 -3.56
N ILE A 97 22.22 4.49 -4.12
CA ILE A 97 23.04 5.45 -4.86
C ILE A 97 22.86 6.85 -4.26
N ARG A 98 23.98 7.58 -4.17
CA ARG A 98 24.00 8.96 -3.72
C ARG A 98 24.18 9.89 -4.91
N ILE A 99 23.34 10.90 -5.05
CA ILE A 99 23.42 11.86 -6.14
C ILE A 99 23.21 13.29 -5.63
N HIS A 100 23.68 14.26 -6.41
CA HIS A 100 23.28 15.65 -6.22
C HIS A 100 21.83 15.84 -6.73
N SER A 101 21.06 16.76 -6.13
CA SER A 101 19.65 17.01 -6.47
C SER A 101 19.40 17.24 -7.96
N THR A 102 20.32 17.96 -8.59
CA THR A 102 20.33 18.29 -10.02
C THR A 102 20.48 17.09 -10.96
N MET A 103 20.79 15.90 -10.45
CA MET A 103 20.88 14.65 -11.21
C MET A 103 19.60 13.82 -11.11
N LEU A 104 18.66 14.21 -10.24
CA LEU A 104 17.45 13.44 -9.95
C LEU A 104 16.52 13.28 -11.17
N PRO A 105 16.32 14.27 -12.05
CA PRO A 105 15.45 14.11 -13.21
C PRO A 105 15.88 12.96 -14.13
N GLU A 106 17.17 12.85 -14.42
CA GLU A 106 17.74 11.79 -15.27
C GLU A 106 17.58 10.41 -14.60
N ILE A 107 17.76 10.35 -13.28
CA ILE A 107 17.61 9.11 -12.51
C ILE A 107 16.15 8.67 -12.48
N ARG A 108 15.21 9.57 -12.24
CA ARG A 108 13.77 9.25 -12.27
C ARG A 108 13.28 8.86 -13.64
N GLN A 109 13.83 9.44 -14.71
CA GLN A 109 13.48 9.06 -16.07
C GLN A 109 13.86 7.60 -16.36
N ARG A 110 15.02 7.14 -15.88
CA ARG A 110 15.50 5.76 -16.10
C ARG A 110 14.94 4.76 -15.09
N TYR A 111 14.80 5.18 -13.84
CA TYR A 111 14.37 4.39 -12.69
C TYR A 111 13.16 5.03 -12.01
N PRO A 112 11.97 5.00 -12.64
CA PRO A 112 10.78 5.66 -12.10
C PRO A 112 10.35 5.11 -10.73
N GLU A 113 10.73 3.85 -10.43
CA GLU A 113 10.40 3.15 -9.19
C GLU A 113 11.39 3.37 -8.04
N SER A 114 12.39 4.24 -8.25
CA SER A 114 13.40 4.55 -7.23
C SER A 114 12.79 5.25 -6.02
N VAL A 115 13.17 4.84 -4.82
CA VAL A 115 12.78 5.50 -3.56
C VAL A 115 13.74 6.65 -3.29
N VAL A 116 13.25 7.88 -3.40
CA VAL A 116 14.04 9.10 -3.25
C VAL A 116 13.98 9.60 -1.81
N ILE A 117 15.14 9.71 -1.19
CA ILE A 117 15.29 10.19 0.19
C ILE A 117 16.11 11.47 0.15
N ALA A 118 15.50 12.59 0.53
CA ALA A 118 16.18 13.87 0.66
C ALA A 118 16.72 14.05 2.08
N LEU A 119 18.01 14.37 2.19
CA LEU A 119 18.65 14.76 3.44
C LEU A 119 18.78 16.29 3.47
N ILE A 120 18.12 16.95 4.43
CA ILE A 120 18.03 18.42 4.49
C ILE A 120 18.49 18.91 5.87
N ARG A 121 19.27 20.00 5.94
CA ARG A 121 19.59 20.64 7.24
C ARG A 121 18.41 21.46 7.72
N THR A 122 18.13 21.41 9.02
CA THR A 122 17.01 22.17 9.62
C THR A 122 17.13 23.68 9.42
N LEU A 123 18.34 24.23 9.18
CA LEU A 123 18.54 25.65 8.87
C LEU A 123 18.09 26.02 7.44
N ASP A 124 18.10 25.09 6.49
CA ASP A 124 17.71 25.33 5.08
C ASP A 124 16.19 25.56 4.93
N LEU A 125 15.39 25.09 5.90
CA LEU A 125 13.93 25.28 5.92
C LEU A 125 13.49 26.67 6.42
N ILE A 126 14.40 27.45 7.02
CA ILE A 126 14.06 28.76 7.59
C ILE A 126 13.87 29.80 6.49
N ASP A 127 14.54 29.64 5.35
CA ASP A 127 14.46 30.57 4.21
C ASP A 127 13.32 30.24 3.22
N GLU A 128 12.77 29.02 3.24
CA GLU A 128 11.79 28.54 2.22
C GLU A 128 10.32 28.47 2.69
N ILE A 129 10.00 28.80 3.95
CA ILE A 129 8.60 28.87 4.42
C ILE A 129 7.99 30.24 4.03
N PRO A 130 6.79 30.29 3.39
CA PRO A 130 6.13 31.54 3.07
C PRO A 130 6.02 32.47 4.30
N LYS A 131 6.60 33.67 4.19
CA LYS A 131 6.76 34.72 5.23
C LYS A 131 5.47 35.11 5.98
N ASN A 132 4.32 34.63 5.53
CA ASN A 132 3.00 34.81 6.10
C ASN A 132 2.67 33.85 7.26
N ILE A 133 3.45 32.79 7.51
CA ILE A 133 3.30 31.93 8.69
C ILE A 133 4.09 32.47 9.90
N TYR A 134 5.06 33.35 9.68
CA TYR A 134 5.93 33.94 10.71
C TYR A 134 5.55 35.36 11.17
N ARG A 135 4.31 35.82 10.95
CA ARG A 135 3.88 37.17 11.38
C ARG A 135 3.57 37.32 12.88
N GLN A 136 4.20 36.52 13.72
CA GLN A 136 4.11 36.63 15.18
C GLN A 136 5.45 36.31 15.88
N ALA A 137 6.56 36.84 15.36
CA ALA A 137 7.80 37.06 16.13
C ALA A 137 8.68 38.10 15.42
N ASP A 138 9.48 38.82 16.18
CA ASP A 138 9.96 40.17 15.92
C ASP A 138 10.96 40.40 14.78
N ARG A 139 10.78 41.60 14.20
CA ARG A 139 11.70 42.62 13.63
C ARG A 139 13.18 42.32 13.39
N GLU A 140 13.64 42.92 12.29
CA GLU A 140 15.02 43.30 11.89
C GLU A 140 15.93 42.20 11.33
N TYR A 141 15.94 42.06 10.00
CA TYR A 141 17.19 41.90 9.23
C TYR A 141 16.97 42.24 7.75
N GLN A 142 17.82 43.12 7.19
CA GLN A 142 17.96 43.40 5.76
C GLN A 142 19.16 42.60 5.24
N GLY A 143 19.00 41.87 4.12
CA GLY A 143 20.10 41.20 3.45
C GLY A 143 19.65 40.60 2.13
N ASP A 144 20.31 41.02 1.05
CA ASP A 144 20.08 40.66 -0.35
C ASP A 144 20.85 39.37 -0.68
N ALA A 145 20.22 38.40 -1.35
CA ALA A 145 20.91 37.22 -1.87
C ALA A 145 20.23 36.69 -3.13
N SER A 146 20.84 37.03 -4.26
CA SER A 146 20.60 36.49 -5.60
C SER A 146 21.28 35.12 -5.77
N GLY A 147 20.55 34.08 -6.21
CA GLY A 147 21.17 32.82 -6.66
C GLY A 147 20.20 31.66 -6.88
N THR A 148 19.67 31.54 -8.10
CA THR A 148 19.07 30.32 -8.74
C THR A 148 18.24 29.38 -7.85
N ASP A 149 16.95 29.68 -7.73
CA ASP A 149 15.89 28.83 -7.15
C ASP A 149 15.58 27.60 -8.02
N GLU A 150 16.05 26.42 -7.61
CA GLU A 150 15.27 25.17 -7.72
C GLU A 150 14.95 24.76 -6.29
N THR A 151 13.72 25.01 -5.83
CA THR A 151 13.31 24.77 -4.46
C THR A 151 13.19 23.26 -4.20
N PHE A 152 13.56 22.79 -3.01
CA PHE A 152 13.47 21.37 -2.62
C PHE A 152 12.04 20.78 -2.79
N SER A 153 11.01 21.65 -2.85
CA SER A 153 9.63 21.31 -3.19
C SER A 153 9.48 20.59 -4.53
N ASP A 154 10.34 20.91 -5.50
CA ASP A 154 10.21 20.43 -6.89
C ASP A 154 10.80 19.02 -7.08
N LEU A 155 11.57 18.55 -6.10
CA LEU A 155 12.17 17.21 -6.08
C LEU A 155 11.15 16.11 -5.76
N ALA A 156 10.02 16.45 -5.12
CA ALA A 156 8.98 15.53 -4.67
C ALA A 156 9.53 14.21 -4.06
N PRO A 157 10.39 14.25 -3.02
CA PRO A 157 11.01 13.05 -2.45
C PRO A 157 9.98 12.16 -1.74
N ASP A 158 10.17 10.84 -1.79
CA ASP A 158 9.35 9.87 -1.04
C ASP A 158 9.54 10.01 0.47
N ARG A 159 10.71 10.50 0.89
CA ARG A 159 11.01 10.80 2.29
C ARG A 159 11.96 11.99 2.44
N ILE A 160 11.68 12.84 3.41
CA ILE A 160 12.61 13.88 3.90
C ILE A 160 13.12 13.45 5.28
N ILE A 161 14.44 13.52 5.49
CA ILE A 161 15.06 13.33 6.80
C ILE A 161 15.80 14.62 7.17
N LEU A 162 15.34 15.25 8.24
CA LEU A 162 15.91 16.49 8.76
C LEU A 162 17.14 16.22 9.62
N MET A 163 18.18 17.02 9.40
CA MET A 163 19.39 17.05 10.22
C MET A 163 19.31 18.22 11.20
N GLU A 164 19.01 17.89 12.46
CA GLU A 164 18.76 18.86 13.54
C GLU A 164 20.04 19.39 14.20
N ASP A 165 21.19 18.71 14.05
CA ASP A 165 22.50 19.10 14.59
C ASP A 165 23.66 18.43 13.80
N ALA A 166 24.92 18.83 14.06
CA ALA A 166 26.14 18.35 13.37
C ALA A 166 26.51 16.85 13.58
N ASP A 167 25.69 16.06 14.29
CA ASP A 167 25.94 14.63 14.51
C ASP A 167 25.37 13.76 13.38
N LEU A 168 26.26 13.36 12.46
CA LEU A 168 25.96 12.47 11.34
C LEU A 168 25.49 11.07 11.77
N SER A 169 25.82 10.62 12.99
CA SER A 169 25.50 9.26 13.46
C SER A 169 23.99 9.06 13.65
N SER A 170 23.30 10.08 14.17
CA SER A 170 21.84 10.09 14.32
C SER A 170 21.12 10.09 12.96
N LEU A 171 21.64 10.86 12.00
CA LEU A 171 21.13 10.91 10.63
C LEU A 171 21.22 9.54 9.96
N TYR A 172 22.40 8.89 10.03
CA TYR A 172 22.62 7.59 9.42
C TYR A 172 21.81 6.49 10.11
N SER A 173 21.62 6.57 11.44
CA SER A 173 20.72 5.67 12.17
C SER A 173 19.27 5.80 11.70
N LYS A 174 18.76 7.03 11.55
CA LYS A 174 17.40 7.29 11.04
C LYS A 174 17.23 6.78 9.60
N LEU A 175 18.23 6.99 8.76
CA LEU A 175 18.25 6.51 7.38
C LEU A 175 18.31 4.98 7.30
N ALA A 176 19.14 4.33 8.12
CA ALA A 176 19.25 2.87 8.19
C ALA A 176 17.97 2.23 8.71
N VAL A 177 17.31 2.85 9.71
CA VAL A 177 15.99 2.45 10.17
C VAL A 177 14.95 2.61 9.06
N TYR A 178 14.97 3.71 8.31
CA TYR A 178 14.03 3.92 7.21
C TYR A 178 14.25 2.95 6.05
N ILE A 179 15.47 2.83 5.53
CA ILE A 179 15.83 1.86 4.47
C ILE A 179 15.53 0.44 4.94
N GLY A 180 15.96 0.09 6.16
CA GLY A 180 15.63 -1.18 6.80
C GLY A 180 14.13 -1.36 6.94
N SER A 181 13.35 -0.31 7.20
CA SER A 181 11.89 -0.37 7.22
C SER A 181 11.29 -0.50 5.82
N VAL A 182 11.82 0.10 4.76
CA VAL A 182 11.30 -0.10 3.40
C VAL A 182 11.62 -1.52 2.91
N ILE A 183 12.80 -2.04 3.26
CA ILE A 183 13.23 -3.41 2.94
C ILE A 183 12.48 -4.43 3.81
N LYS A 184 12.26 -4.17 5.11
CA LYS A 184 11.62 -5.11 6.06
C LYS A 184 10.10 -4.96 6.11
N ASN A 185 9.57 -3.74 5.99
CA ASN A 185 8.16 -3.48 5.69
C ASN A 185 7.95 -3.64 4.19
N HIS A 186 7.99 -4.89 3.75
CA HIS A 186 7.12 -5.38 2.68
C HIS A 186 5.65 -5.35 3.16
N LYS A 187 5.20 -4.20 3.66
CA LYS A 187 3.80 -3.97 4.04
C LYS A 187 3.17 -3.25 2.88
N VAL A 188 2.59 -4.01 1.99
CA VAL A 188 1.93 -3.49 0.81
C VAL A 188 0.51 -3.09 1.17
N PHE A 189 -0.15 -3.97 1.92
CA PHE A 189 -1.50 -3.72 2.40
C PHE A 189 -1.64 -4.03 3.88
N ASP A 190 -2.46 -3.22 4.57
CA ASP A 190 -2.98 -3.56 5.90
C ASP A 190 -4.50 -3.76 5.79
N VAL A 191 -4.97 -4.98 6.07
CA VAL A 191 -6.40 -5.28 6.20
C VAL A 191 -6.77 -5.23 7.67
N THR A 192 -7.60 -4.26 8.04
CA THR A 192 -8.23 -4.19 9.36
C THR A 192 -9.63 -4.72 9.29
N ILE A 193 -9.92 -5.69 10.16
CA ILE A 193 -11.29 -6.16 10.37
C ILE A 193 -12.00 -5.14 11.27
N VAL A 194 -13.07 -4.55 10.77
CA VAL A 194 -13.81 -3.47 11.47
C VAL A 194 -15.23 -3.87 11.89
N GLY A 195 -15.64 -5.11 11.58
CA GLY A 195 -16.81 -5.79 12.15
C GLY A 195 -16.44 -7.20 12.63
N ASP A 196 -17.25 -7.82 13.48
CA ASP A 196 -16.95 -9.07 14.21
C ASP A 196 -17.13 -10.36 13.39
N THR A 197 -17.37 -10.24 12.07
CA THR A 197 -17.33 -11.36 11.11
C THR A 197 -18.25 -12.55 11.41
N VAL A 198 -19.34 -12.34 12.17
CA VAL A 198 -20.31 -13.39 12.53
C VAL A 198 -21.53 -13.38 11.59
N GLY A 199 -21.93 -14.52 11.03
CA GLY A 199 -23.06 -14.64 10.09
C GLY A 199 -24.46 -14.61 10.74
N ALA A 200 -24.57 -14.81 12.06
CA ALA A 200 -25.85 -14.80 12.77
C ALA A 200 -26.40 -13.38 13.03
N ILE A 201 -27.73 -13.22 13.03
CA ILE A 201 -28.39 -12.07 13.65
C ILE A 201 -28.27 -12.22 15.18
N SER A 202 -27.13 -11.80 15.73
CA SER A 202 -26.99 -11.59 17.18
C SER A 202 -27.18 -10.09 17.46
N PRO A 203 -27.96 -9.69 18.48
CA PRO A 203 -28.22 -8.28 18.79
C PRO A 203 -26.99 -7.43 19.12
N CYS A 204 -25.81 -8.05 19.26
CA CYS A 204 -24.61 -7.47 19.84
C CYS A 204 -23.35 -7.62 18.98
N VAL A 205 -23.43 -8.17 17.77
CA VAL A 205 -22.24 -8.67 17.04
C VAL A 205 -22.20 -8.11 15.62
N ASP A 206 -21.15 -7.37 15.31
CA ASP A 206 -20.92 -6.73 14.02
C ASP A 206 -20.60 -7.76 12.94
N LYS A 207 -21.11 -7.55 11.73
CA LYS A 207 -20.88 -8.46 10.60
C LYS A 207 -19.72 -7.98 9.73
N GLY A 208 -19.23 -8.83 8.82
CA GLY A 208 -17.96 -8.64 8.12
C GLY A 208 -17.85 -7.29 7.41
N SER A 209 -16.99 -6.42 7.90
CA SER A 209 -16.59 -5.20 7.22
C SER A 209 -15.09 -5.06 7.35
N PHE A 210 -14.44 -4.69 6.26
CA PHE A 210 -12.99 -4.67 6.16
C PHE A 210 -12.54 -3.30 5.67
N ILE A 211 -11.51 -2.75 6.31
CA ILE A 211 -10.76 -1.64 5.75
C ILE A 211 -9.47 -2.19 5.19
N VAL A 212 -9.27 -2.06 3.88
CA VAL A 212 -7.99 -2.36 3.22
C VAL A 212 -7.26 -1.05 3.04
N ARG A 213 -6.08 -0.91 3.66
CA ARG A 213 -5.24 0.28 3.54
C ARG A 213 -4.11 0.02 2.57
N HIS A 214 -3.89 1.00 1.70
CA HIS A 214 -2.76 1.10 0.80
C HIS A 214 -2.21 2.54 0.86
N GLU A 215 -0.99 2.78 0.37
CA GLU A 215 -0.40 4.12 0.38
C GLU A 215 -1.22 5.15 -0.41
N PHE A 216 -1.96 4.70 -1.44
CA PHE A 216 -2.85 5.52 -2.26
C PHE A 216 -4.19 5.85 -1.58
N GLY A 217 -4.55 5.14 -0.51
CA GLY A 217 -5.79 5.35 0.23
C GLY A 217 -6.44 4.07 0.75
N ASP A 218 -7.58 4.25 1.40
CA ASP A 218 -8.34 3.18 2.07
C ASP A 218 -9.50 2.70 1.17
N LEU A 219 -9.82 1.42 1.25
CA LEU A 219 -11.05 0.82 0.70
C LEU A 219 -11.88 0.23 1.83
N LEU A 220 -13.18 0.49 1.82
CA LEU A 220 -14.14 -0.15 2.71
C LEU A 220 -14.85 -1.27 1.94
N ILE A 221 -14.72 -2.51 2.40
CA ILE A 221 -15.46 -3.66 1.88
C ILE A 221 -16.55 -3.99 2.88
N ASP A 222 -17.79 -3.86 2.42
CA ASP A 222 -19.02 -3.96 3.19
C ASP A 222 -19.11 -2.96 4.36
N ALA A 223 -20.33 -2.70 4.82
CA ALA A 223 -20.63 -1.73 5.86
C ALA A 223 -21.78 -2.24 6.72
N ALA A 224 -21.44 -3.17 7.61
CA ALA A 224 -22.34 -3.74 8.60
C ALA A 224 -22.81 -2.71 9.64
N ALA A 225 -23.92 -3.03 10.31
CA ALA A 225 -24.68 -2.10 11.14
C ALA A 225 -23.86 -1.33 12.20
N GLY A 226 -22.90 -1.95 12.89
CA GLY A 226 -22.10 -1.28 13.93
C GLY A 226 -20.73 -0.76 13.50
N LEU A 227 -20.39 -0.77 12.20
CA LEU A 227 -19.17 -0.18 11.64
C LEU A 227 -18.84 1.20 12.25
N THR A 228 -19.87 2.05 12.37
CA THR A 228 -19.69 3.44 12.80
C THR A 228 -19.36 3.54 14.30
N GLN A 229 -20.09 2.80 15.14
CA GLN A 229 -19.93 2.82 16.59
C GLN A 229 -18.67 2.08 17.03
N SER A 230 -18.41 0.93 16.44
CA SER A 230 -17.31 0.06 16.82
C SER A 230 -15.98 0.63 16.34
N PHE A 231 -15.89 1.02 15.07
CA PHE A 231 -14.62 1.41 14.46
C PHE A 231 -14.46 2.91 14.26
N VAL A 232 -15.33 3.54 13.46
CA VAL A 232 -15.16 4.93 12.98
C VAL A 232 -14.98 5.91 14.13
N LYS A 233 -15.88 5.88 15.12
CA LYS A 233 -15.83 6.78 16.28
C LYS A 233 -14.62 6.55 17.17
N LYS A 234 -14.17 5.30 17.31
CA LYS A 234 -13.07 4.95 18.22
C LYS A 234 -11.69 5.17 17.61
N ARG A 235 -11.60 5.31 16.28
CA ARG A 235 -10.32 5.34 15.55
C ARG A 235 -10.08 6.60 14.74
N HIS A 236 -10.93 7.62 14.91
CA HIS A 236 -10.81 8.88 14.18
C HIS A 236 -10.63 8.63 12.67
N PHE A 237 -11.44 7.73 12.12
CA PHE A 237 -11.36 7.35 10.72
C PHE A 237 -11.52 8.59 9.83
N ASP A 238 -10.55 8.80 8.94
CA ASP A 238 -10.53 9.94 8.02
C ASP A 238 -11.18 9.53 6.69
N ILE A 239 -12.44 9.91 6.51
CA ILE A 239 -13.19 9.62 5.28
C ILE A 239 -12.52 10.20 4.04
N LYS A 240 -11.69 11.25 4.14
CA LYS A 240 -11.02 11.85 2.99
C LYS A 240 -9.97 10.94 2.35
N LYS A 241 -9.51 9.91 3.07
CA LYS A 241 -8.61 8.88 2.54
C LYS A 241 -9.34 7.74 1.85
N LEU A 242 -10.67 7.67 1.96
CA LEU A 242 -11.46 6.58 1.42
C LEU A 242 -11.59 6.73 -0.11
N LEU A 243 -11.01 5.79 -0.85
CA LEU A 243 -11.06 5.71 -2.30
C LEU A 243 -12.44 5.24 -2.81
N GLY A 244 -13.14 4.46 -2.00
CA GLY A 244 -14.46 3.94 -2.33
C GLY A 244 -14.96 2.90 -1.36
N ILE A 245 -16.24 2.60 -1.48
CA ILE A 245 -16.91 1.52 -0.76
C ILE A 245 -17.25 0.42 -1.76
N ILE A 246 -16.92 -0.83 -1.46
CA ILE A 246 -17.43 -1.99 -2.18
C ILE A 246 -18.51 -2.65 -1.32
N VAL A 247 -19.69 -2.87 -1.90
CA VAL A 247 -20.75 -3.69 -1.29
C VAL A 247 -20.85 -4.97 -2.09
N THR A 248 -20.58 -6.09 -1.42
CA THR A 248 -20.40 -7.40 -2.06
C THR A 248 -21.71 -7.97 -2.58
N HIS A 249 -22.80 -7.81 -1.82
CA HIS A 249 -24.15 -8.22 -2.21
C HIS A 249 -25.22 -7.54 -1.33
N ASP A 250 -26.49 -7.88 -1.54
CA ASP A 250 -27.63 -7.17 -0.97
C ASP A 250 -28.29 -7.85 0.24
N HIS A 251 -27.57 -8.72 0.95
CA HIS A 251 -27.99 -9.11 2.29
C HIS A 251 -27.77 -7.98 3.29
N ILE A 252 -28.73 -7.82 4.20
CA ILE A 252 -28.86 -6.66 5.08
C ILE A 252 -27.61 -6.42 5.93
N ASP A 253 -26.88 -7.47 6.20
CA ASP A 253 -25.70 -7.45 7.01
C ASP A 253 -24.46 -6.86 6.37
N HIS A 254 -24.44 -6.73 5.05
CA HIS A 254 -23.31 -6.20 4.31
C HIS A 254 -23.44 -4.69 4.05
N PHE A 255 -24.62 -4.08 4.24
CA PHE A 255 -24.81 -2.67 3.89
C PHE A 255 -25.65 -1.83 4.85
N LEU A 256 -26.35 -2.43 5.83
CA LEU A 256 -27.29 -1.68 6.68
C LEU A 256 -26.62 -0.57 7.51
N GLY A 257 -25.31 -0.66 7.75
CA GLY A 257 -24.52 0.37 8.44
C GLY A 257 -24.22 1.62 7.60
N LEU A 258 -24.39 1.57 6.27
CA LEU A 258 -24.06 2.69 5.38
C LEU A 258 -24.81 3.96 5.73
N GLY A 259 -26.10 3.88 6.08
CA GLY A 259 -26.90 5.05 6.42
C GLY A 259 -26.33 5.82 7.61
N ILE A 260 -25.91 5.10 8.66
CA ILE A 260 -25.30 5.69 9.86
C ILE A 260 -23.90 6.21 9.54
N PHE A 261 -23.11 5.43 8.80
CA PHE A 261 -21.75 5.80 8.39
C PHE A 261 -21.73 7.12 7.63
N LEU A 262 -22.57 7.23 6.59
CA LEU A 262 -22.63 8.44 5.78
C LEU A 262 -23.26 9.62 6.54
N HIS A 263 -24.22 9.36 7.43
CA HIS A 263 -24.78 10.40 8.29
C HIS A 263 -23.77 10.97 9.28
N TYR A 264 -22.83 10.14 9.76
CA TYR A 264 -21.74 10.58 10.65
C TYR A 264 -20.80 11.56 9.94
N PHE A 265 -20.51 11.33 8.66
CA PHE A 265 -19.65 12.18 7.84
C PHE A 265 -20.39 13.23 7.01
N ARG A 266 -21.68 13.49 7.30
CA ARG A 266 -22.55 14.32 6.45
C ARG A 266 -22.03 15.72 6.15
N ASP A 267 -21.24 16.32 7.04
CA ASP A 267 -20.75 17.69 6.89
C ASP A 267 -19.40 17.74 6.15
N GLN A 268 -18.83 16.60 5.76
CA GLN A 268 -17.57 16.51 5.02
C GLN A 268 -17.85 16.46 3.51
N PRO A 269 -17.40 17.46 2.73
CA PRO A 269 -17.54 17.43 1.29
C PRO A 269 -16.57 16.40 0.70
N ILE A 270 -17.12 15.33 0.14
CA ILE A 270 -16.37 14.26 -0.53
C ILE A 270 -17.21 13.63 -1.64
N ASP A 271 -16.57 13.29 -2.75
CA ASP A 271 -17.14 12.46 -3.82
C ASP A 271 -16.77 11.00 -3.54
N LEU A 272 -17.77 10.19 -3.21
CA LEU A 272 -17.56 8.83 -2.72
C LEU A 272 -18.21 7.80 -3.66
N PRO A 273 -17.41 7.04 -4.42
CA PRO A 273 -17.93 5.94 -5.22
C PRO A 273 -18.32 4.75 -4.35
N ILE A 274 -19.47 4.15 -4.66
CA ILE A 274 -19.95 2.89 -4.11
C ILE A 274 -20.03 1.89 -5.27
N TYR A 275 -19.19 0.87 -5.22
CA TYR A 275 -19.14 -0.21 -6.20
C TYR A 275 -19.96 -1.40 -5.72
N ALA A 276 -20.87 -1.92 -6.55
CA ALA A 276 -21.64 -3.12 -6.22
C ALA A 276 -22.23 -3.76 -7.48
N PRO A 277 -22.68 -5.03 -7.41
CA PRO A 277 -23.53 -5.63 -8.44
C PRO A 277 -24.78 -4.78 -8.74
N ILE A 278 -25.30 -4.87 -9.97
CA ILE A 278 -26.40 -4.01 -10.43
C ILE A 278 -27.64 -4.13 -9.54
N GLN A 279 -27.99 -5.35 -9.13
CA GLN A 279 -29.11 -5.65 -8.23
C GLN A 279 -28.86 -5.02 -6.86
N THR A 280 -27.65 -5.16 -6.32
CA THR A 280 -27.26 -4.53 -5.05
C THR A 280 -27.35 -3.01 -5.12
N LEU A 281 -26.94 -2.37 -6.23
CA LEU A 281 -27.13 -0.95 -6.42
C LEU A 281 -28.61 -0.54 -6.45
N ALA A 282 -29.50 -1.37 -7.01
CA ALA A 282 -30.94 -1.13 -6.97
C ALA A 282 -31.47 -1.19 -5.53
N THR A 283 -31.04 -2.18 -4.74
CA THR A 283 -31.37 -2.29 -3.30
C THR A 283 -30.86 -1.08 -2.52
N LEU A 284 -29.61 -0.66 -2.74
CA LEU A 284 -29.03 0.52 -2.10
C LEU A 284 -29.77 1.82 -2.46
N ARG A 285 -30.20 1.98 -3.73
CA ARG A 285 -31.04 3.11 -4.13
C ARG A 285 -32.34 3.18 -3.34
N ASN A 286 -33.01 2.04 -3.16
CA ASN A 286 -34.25 1.97 -2.39
C ASN A 286 -34.01 2.25 -0.89
N TYR A 287 -32.91 1.71 -0.36
CA TYR A 287 -32.48 1.96 1.01
C TYR A 287 -32.23 3.47 1.27
N PHE A 288 -31.42 4.13 0.45
CA PHE A 288 -31.15 5.57 0.59
C PHE A 288 -32.40 6.43 0.34
N SER A 289 -33.29 6.00 -0.56
CA SER A 289 -34.59 6.66 -0.77
C SER A 289 -35.46 6.59 0.50
N THR A 290 -35.53 5.41 1.12
CA THR A 290 -36.27 5.17 2.36
C THR A 290 -35.75 6.02 3.52
N LEU A 291 -34.42 6.12 3.64
CA LEU A 291 -33.77 7.00 4.62
C LEU A 291 -33.92 8.50 4.30
N ARG A 292 -34.52 8.85 3.16
CA ARG A 292 -34.66 10.24 2.67
C ARG A 292 -33.32 10.95 2.58
N PHE A 293 -32.28 10.23 2.16
CA PHE A 293 -30.90 10.71 2.17
C PHE A 293 -30.72 12.03 1.38
N LYS A 294 -31.44 12.19 0.26
CA LYS A 294 -31.45 13.43 -0.54
C LYS A 294 -32.05 14.66 0.15
N ARG A 295 -32.87 14.48 1.20
CA ARG A 295 -33.46 15.59 1.97
C ARG A 295 -32.58 15.99 3.16
N MET A 296 -31.55 15.21 3.45
CA MET A 296 -30.62 15.50 4.51
C MET A 296 -29.56 16.49 3.98
N SER A 297 -29.14 17.43 4.81
CA SER A 297 -27.99 18.29 4.49
C SER A 297 -26.72 17.45 4.53
N ILE A 298 -26.36 16.85 3.41
CA ILE A 298 -25.23 15.93 3.27
C ILE A 298 -24.33 16.45 2.15
N ALA A 299 -23.10 16.79 2.52
CA ALA A 299 -22.02 17.21 1.63
C ALA A 299 -21.32 16.01 0.95
N VAL A 300 -21.57 14.79 1.43
CA VAL A 300 -21.12 13.53 0.80
C VAL A 300 -21.92 13.27 -0.48
N LYS A 301 -21.25 13.28 -1.63
CA LYS A 301 -21.84 12.97 -2.93
C LYS A 301 -21.57 11.51 -3.28
N LEU A 302 -22.63 10.73 -3.50
CA LEU A 302 -22.52 9.30 -3.80
C LEU A 302 -22.53 9.04 -5.30
N HIS A 303 -21.57 8.24 -5.77
CA HIS A 303 -21.50 7.77 -7.16
C HIS A 303 -21.70 6.26 -7.18
N LEU A 304 -22.83 5.78 -7.70
CA LEU A 304 -23.14 4.35 -7.76
C LEU A 304 -22.50 3.73 -9.00
N MET A 305 -21.47 2.89 -8.79
CA MET A 305 -20.64 2.30 -9.82
C MET A 305 -20.97 0.81 -10.00
N PRO A 306 -21.59 0.40 -11.13
CA PRO A 306 -21.99 -0.99 -11.33
C PRO A 306 -20.78 -1.91 -11.55
N ILE A 307 -20.79 -3.06 -10.89
CA ILE A 307 -19.88 -4.17 -11.16
C ILE A 307 -20.64 -5.21 -11.99
N VAL A 308 -20.05 -5.61 -13.12
CA VAL A 308 -20.55 -6.71 -13.95
C VAL A 308 -20.13 -8.03 -13.33
N LEU A 309 -21.08 -8.96 -13.19
CA LEU A 309 -20.82 -10.33 -12.73
C LEU A 309 -20.15 -11.15 -13.83
N ALA A 310 -18.84 -10.97 -13.95
CA ALA A 310 -17.98 -11.80 -14.79
C ALA A 310 -16.64 -12.04 -14.07
N PRO A 311 -16.02 -13.20 -14.26
CA PRO A 311 -14.71 -13.47 -13.67
C PRO A 311 -13.66 -12.47 -14.16
N GLY A 312 -12.95 -11.84 -13.23
CA GLY A 312 -11.88 -10.90 -13.55
C GLY A 312 -12.36 -9.50 -13.95
N THR A 313 -13.64 -9.15 -13.71
CA THR A 313 -14.14 -7.78 -13.93
C THR A 313 -13.26 -6.77 -13.19
N MET A 314 -12.71 -5.79 -13.91
CA MET A 314 -11.97 -4.68 -13.30
C MET A 314 -12.94 -3.75 -12.57
N VAL A 315 -12.66 -3.47 -11.29
CA VAL A 315 -13.47 -2.58 -10.44
C VAL A 315 -12.73 -1.27 -10.19
N ILE A 316 -11.45 -1.36 -9.82
CA ILE A 316 -10.57 -0.22 -9.58
C ILE A 316 -9.25 -0.48 -10.29
N ASP A 317 -8.78 0.50 -11.04
CA ASP A 317 -7.49 0.46 -11.71
C ASP A 317 -6.71 1.73 -11.34
N LEU A 318 -5.78 1.62 -10.39
CA LEU A 318 -4.92 2.71 -9.94
C LEU A 318 -3.45 2.39 -10.26
N PRO A 319 -2.56 3.40 -10.30
CA PRO A 319 -1.14 3.20 -10.58
C PRO A 319 -0.43 2.26 -9.59
N GLY A 320 -0.83 2.27 -8.31
CA GLY A 320 -0.25 1.39 -7.29
C GLY A 320 -0.86 -0.01 -7.26
N PHE A 321 -2.18 -0.12 -7.33
CA PHE A 321 -2.87 -1.41 -7.23
C PHE A 321 -4.11 -1.45 -8.11
N TYR A 322 -4.62 -2.66 -8.33
CA TYR A 322 -5.91 -2.85 -8.98
C TYR A 322 -6.79 -3.83 -8.19
N LEU A 323 -8.09 -3.69 -8.37
CA LEU A 323 -9.12 -4.54 -7.79
C LEU A 323 -9.92 -5.19 -8.91
N THR A 324 -9.99 -6.52 -8.86
CA THR A 324 -10.86 -7.33 -9.74
C THR A 324 -11.95 -8.04 -8.94
N ALA A 325 -13.08 -8.31 -9.58
CA ALA A 325 -14.20 -9.05 -9.02
C ALA A 325 -14.44 -10.37 -9.76
N CYS A 326 -15.09 -11.31 -9.09
CA CYS A 326 -15.53 -12.59 -9.66
C CYS A 326 -16.89 -12.98 -9.05
N PRO A 327 -17.84 -13.55 -9.81
CA PRO A 327 -19.10 -14.04 -9.26
C PRO A 327 -18.86 -15.14 -8.21
N ALA A 328 -19.45 -14.96 -7.03
CA ALA A 328 -19.48 -15.96 -5.96
C ALA A 328 -20.69 -16.90 -6.12
N ALA A 329 -20.60 -18.10 -5.53
CA ALA A 329 -21.69 -19.07 -5.55
C ALA A 329 -22.63 -18.83 -4.37
N HIS A 330 -23.63 -17.97 -4.56
CA HIS A 330 -24.56 -17.56 -3.51
C HIS A 330 -25.95 -17.28 -4.10
N SER A 331 -27.00 -17.33 -3.29
CA SER A 331 -28.39 -17.09 -3.71
C SER A 331 -28.67 -15.66 -4.16
N ARG A 332 -27.76 -14.74 -3.90
CA ARG A 332 -27.75 -13.35 -4.40
C ARG A 332 -26.63 -13.14 -5.40
N ASP A 333 -26.77 -12.09 -6.19
CA ASP A 333 -25.71 -11.56 -7.04
C ASP A 333 -24.56 -11.06 -6.14
N THR A 334 -23.62 -11.96 -5.84
CA THR A 334 -22.49 -11.74 -4.94
C THR A 334 -21.17 -11.77 -5.69
N ILE A 335 -20.23 -10.93 -5.25
CA ILE A 335 -18.87 -10.88 -5.78
C ILE A 335 -17.82 -11.25 -4.74
N ALA A 336 -16.87 -12.07 -5.15
CA ALA A 336 -15.55 -12.17 -4.53
C ALA A 336 -14.65 -11.04 -5.07
N LEU A 337 -13.68 -10.63 -4.27
CA LEU A 337 -12.77 -9.52 -4.57
C LEU A 337 -11.32 -9.97 -4.51
N ARG A 338 -10.51 -9.53 -5.47
CA ARG A 338 -9.06 -9.70 -5.44
C ARG A 338 -8.40 -8.34 -5.64
N ILE A 339 -7.58 -7.96 -4.67
CA ILE A 339 -6.78 -6.75 -4.67
C ILE A 339 -5.33 -7.17 -4.92
N GLN A 340 -4.69 -6.56 -5.91
CA GLN A 340 -3.32 -6.87 -6.25
C GLN A 340 -2.51 -5.59 -6.40
N ASP A 341 -1.41 -5.53 -5.66
CA ASP A 341 -0.42 -4.48 -5.82
C ASP A 341 0.42 -4.72 -7.07
N ARG A 342 0.68 -3.63 -7.80
CA ARG A 342 1.39 -3.68 -9.09
C ARG A 342 2.89 -3.81 -8.89
N LYS A 343 3.44 -3.27 -7.79
CA LYS A 343 4.89 -3.22 -7.54
C LYS A 343 5.44 -4.54 -7.01
N SER A 344 4.86 -5.03 -5.91
CA SER A 344 5.26 -6.26 -5.24
C SER A 344 4.60 -7.51 -5.82
N GLY A 345 3.46 -7.35 -6.50
CA GLY A 345 2.61 -8.46 -6.92
C GLY A 345 1.81 -9.11 -5.78
N ALA A 346 1.83 -8.53 -4.58
CA ALA A 346 1.09 -9.03 -3.42
C ALA A 346 -0.43 -9.06 -3.68
N LYS A 347 -1.08 -10.13 -3.22
CA LYS A 347 -2.50 -10.42 -3.48
C LYS A 347 -3.27 -10.69 -2.21
N ILE A 348 -4.35 -9.93 -2.02
CA ILE A 348 -5.38 -10.19 -1.01
C ILE A 348 -6.66 -10.60 -1.72
N VAL A 349 -7.31 -11.66 -1.22
CA VAL A 349 -8.58 -12.13 -1.74
C VAL A 349 -9.62 -12.19 -0.62
N PHE A 350 -10.82 -11.74 -0.92
CA PHE A 350 -12.03 -11.95 -0.13
C PHE A 350 -12.95 -12.84 -0.95
N SER A 351 -13.23 -14.05 -0.49
CA SER A 351 -14.22 -14.90 -1.17
C SER A 351 -15.62 -14.29 -1.08
N CYS A 352 -15.86 -13.54 0.00
CA CYS A 352 -17.20 -13.14 0.46
C CYS A 352 -18.09 -14.38 0.64
N ASP A 353 -19.37 -14.19 0.92
CA ASP A 353 -20.34 -15.26 1.10
C ASP A 353 -20.39 -16.16 -0.15
N THR A 354 -20.06 -17.44 0.03
CA THR A 354 -20.00 -18.38 -1.09
C THR A 354 -20.08 -19.83 -0.63
N ALA A 355 -20.89 -20.62 -1.32
CA ALA A 355 -20.77 -22.06 -1.37
C ALA A 355 -19.45 -22.48 -2.07
N PRO A 356 -18.99 -23.72 -1.88
CA PRO A 356 -17.80 -24.22 -2.56
C PRO A 356 -17.91 -24.09 -4.08
N SER A 357 -16.93 -23.43 -4.70
CA SER A 357 -16.93 -23.14 -6.13
C SER A 357 -15.54 -23.26 -6.73
N GLY A 358 -15.43 -24.02 -7.83
CA GLY A 358 -14.19 -24.14 -8.60
C GLY A 358 -13.75 -22.81 -9.18
N LEU A 359 -14.71 -22.00 -9.64
CA LEU A 359 -14.46 -20.65 -10.18
C LEU A 359 -13.79 -19.74 -9.14
N ILE A 360 -14.29 -19.76 -7.90
CA ILE A 360 -13.71 -18.97 -6.80
C ILE A 360 -12.33 -19.51 -6.41
N THR A 361 -12.16 -20.84 -6.39
CA THR A 361 -10.86 -21.49 -6.18
C THR A 361 -9.80 -21.05 -7.19
N GLU A 362 -10.15 -20.99 -8.48
CA GLU A 362 -9.25 -20.49 -9.52
C GLU A 362 -8.95 -18.99 -9.35
N PHE A 363 -9.97 -18.20 -9.00
CA PHE A 363 -9.82 -16.75 -8.81
C PHE A 363 -8.87 -16.39 -7.66
N MET A 364 -8.87 -17.19 -6.59
CA MET A 364 -8.05 -16.96 -5.40
C MET A 364 -6.61 -17.51 -5.49
N ALA A 365 -6.25 -18.12 -6.63
CA ALA A 365 -4.97 -18.81 -6.82
C ALA A 365 -3.74 -17.94 -6.50
N HIS A 366 -2.81 -18.52 -5.75
CA HIS A 366 -1.55 -17.92 -5.33
C HIS A 366 -1.71 -16.59 -4.60
N SER A 367 -2.78 -16.43 -3.83
CA SER A 367 -2.97 -15.26 -2.96
C SER A 367 -2.11 -15.36 -1.70
N ASP A 368 -1.64 -14.22 -1.21
CA ASP A 368 -0.83 -14.15 0.01
C ASP A 368 -1.70 -14.16 1.27
N LEU A 369 -2.91 -13.64 1.15
CA LEU A 369 -3.90 -13.61 2.20
C LEU A 369 -5.29 -13.82 1.61
N LEU A 370 -5.96 -14.84 2.13
CA LEU A 370 -7.34 -15.17 1.77
C LEU A 370 -8.24 -15.01 2.99
N PHE A 371 -9.26 -14.16 2.88
CA PHE A 371 -10.43 -14.18 3.77
C PHE A 371 -11.51 -15.02 3.09
N HIS A 372 -11.85 -16.16 3.70
CA HIS A 372 -12.82 -17.10 3.14
C HIS A 372 -14.06 -17.25 4.03
N ASP A 373 -15.23 -17.29 3.41
CA ASP A 373 -16.50 -17.62 4.06
C ASP A 373 -16.42 -18.98 4.76
N CYS A 374 -16.95 -19.03 5.96
CA CYS A 374 -16.89 -20.14 6.87
C CYS A 374 -18.09 -20.06 7.83
N GLN A 375 -19.27 -20.41 7.35
CA GLN A 375 -20.51 -20.37 8.14
C GLN A 375 -20.45 -21.24 9.41
N GLY A 376 -19.67 -22.33 9.38
CA GLY A 376 -19.44 -23.16 10.56
C GLY A 376 -18.68 -24.46 10.28
N SER A 377 -18.74 -25.38 11.25
CA SER A 377 -18.11 -26.70 11.19
C SER A 377 -18.70 -27.54 10.07
N HIS A 378 -17.85 -28.36 9.46
CA HIS A 378 -18.20 -29.23 8.35
C HIS A 378 -19.32 -30.21 8.68
N ARG A 379 -19.48 -30.62 9.94
CA ARG A 379 -20.59 -31.50 10.35
C ARG A 379 -21.97 -30.87 10.17
N PHE A 380 -22.06 -29.54 10.10
CA PHE A 380 -23.30 -28.81 9.83
C PHE A 380 -23.41 -28.35 8.38
N SER A 381 -22.43 -28.63 7.52
CA SER A 381 -22.36 -28.13 6.13
C SER A 381 -23.65 -28.32 5.33
N LYS A 382 -24.32 -29.47 5.49
CA LYS A 382 -25.59 -29.77 4.81
C LYS A 382 -26.71 -28.75 5.08
N ILE A 383 -26.63 -27.98 6.16
CA ILE A 383 -27.64 -26.97 6.53
C ILE A 383 -27.48 -25.69 5.70
N PHE A 384 -26.26 -25.38 5.24
CA PHE A 384 -25.92 -24.13 4.58
C PHE A 384 -25.18 -24.31 3.24
N ALA A 385 -25.12 -25.55 2.73
CA ALA A 385 -24.32 -25.94 1.57
C ALA A 385 -24.66 -25.20 0.27
N ASP A 386 -25.88 -24.69 0.14
CA ASP A 386 -26.34 -23.98 -1.06
C ASP A 386 -25.80 -22.55 -1.16
N ASP A 387 -25.41 -21.95 -0.03
CA ASP A 387 -25.07 -20.53 0.05
C ASP A 387 -23.70 -20.25 0.68
N HIS A 388 -23.18 -21.18 1.48
CA HIS A 388 -22.00 -20.95 2.31
C HIS A 388 -21.03 -22.13 2.37
N SER A 389 -19.80 -21.83 2.76
CA SER A 389 -18.74 -22.81 2.95
C SER A 389 -18.55 -23.18 4.42
N SER A 390 -18.13 -24.41 4.69
CA SER A 390 -17.67 -24.82 6.03
C SER A 390 -16.16 -24.58 6.21
N SER A 391 -15.65 -24.67 7.44
CA SER A 391 -14.21 -24.59 7.74
C SER A 391 -13.35 -25.56 6.92
N PHE A 392 -13.76 -26.84 6.87
CA PHE A 392 -13.08 -27.85 6.05
C PHE A 392 -13.04 -27.47 4.56
N GLN A 393 -14.16 -27.00 4.00
CA GLN A 393 -14.25 -26.62 2.58
C GLN A 393 -13.42 -25.37 2.26
N ALA A 394 -13.39 -24.38 3.16
CA ALA A 394 -12.49 -23.23 3.06
C ALA A 394 -11.01 -23.66 3.06
N GLY A 395 -10.64 -24.63 3.90
CA GLY A 395 -9.33 -25.25 3.89
C GLY A 395 -9.01 -25.97 2.57
N GLN A 396 -9.95 -26.73 2.02
CA GLN A 396 -9.77 -27.40 0.72
C GLN A 396 -9.54 -26.40 -0.40
N ALA A 397 -10.32 -25.32 -0.45
CA ALA A 397 -10.19 -24.26 -1.45
C ALA A 397 -8.83 -23.55 -1.31
N ALA A 398 -8.43 -23.19 -0.08
CA ALA A 398 -7.14 -22.58 0.22
C ALA A 398 -5.95 -23.45 -0.23
N GLN A 399 -6.01 -24.75 0.04
CA GLN A 399 -4.98 -25.71 -0.37
C GLN A 399 -4.92 -25.85 -1.90
N ALA A 400 -6.06 -26.02 -2.55
CA ALA A 400 -6.15 -26.16 -4.01
C ALA A 400 -5.66 -24.91 -4.74
N ALA A 401 -5.96 -23.73 -4.18
CA ALA A 401 -5.51 -22.45 -4.71
C ALA A 401 -4.06 -22.08 -4.33
N MET A 402 -3.36 -22.90 -3.54
CA MET A 402 -1.99 -22.65 -3.08
C MET A 402 -1.84 -21.27 -2.40
N VAL A 403 -2.80 -20.90 -1.55
CA VAL A 403 -2.74 -19.62 -0.82
C VAL A 403 -1.70 -19.68 0.30
N ARG A 404 -1.09 -18.54 0.63
CA ARG A 404 -0.05 -18.47 1.67
C ARG A 404 -0.65 -18.46 3.08
N ARG A 405 -1.79 -17.82 3.29
CA ARG A 405 -2.48 -17.72 4.59
C ARG A 405 -4.00 -17.69 4.41
N LEU A 406 -4.71 -18.47 5.22
CA LEU A 406 -6.16 -18.52 5.27
C LEU A 406 -6.69 -17.84 6.55
N VAL A 407 -7.68 -16.98 6.39
CA VAL A 407 -8.45 -16.36 7.47
C VAL A 407 -9.92 -16.74 7.29
N LEU A 408 -10.46 -17.47 8.26
CA LEU A 408 -11.87 -17.86 8.29
C LEU A 408 -12.72 -16.67 8.76
N THR A 409 -13.76 -16.34 8.02
CA THR A 409 -14.69 -15.23 8.32
C THR A 409 -16.14 -15.69 8.17
N HIS A 410 -17.09 -14.82 8.52
CA HIS A 410 -18.52 -15.04 8.33
C HIS A 410 -19.07 -16.32 9.02
N TYR A 411 -18.72 -16.54 10.29
CA TYR A 411 -19.12 -17.74 11.05
C TYR A 411 -20.38 -17.53 11.90
N ASP A 412 -21.28 -18.51 11.98
CA ASP A 412 -22.47 -18.46 12.85
C ASP A 412 -22.25 -19.34 14.10
N PRO A 413 -22.29 -18.76 15.32
CA PRO A 413 -22.14 -19.49 16.59
C PRO A 413 -23.06 -20.71 16.77
N LYS A 414 -24.14 -20.83 15.99
CA LYS A 414 -25.02 -22.02 16.00
C LYS A 414 -24.38 -23.24 15.35
N PHE A 415 -23.39 -23.04 14.48
CA PHE A 415 -22.84 -24.09 13.62
C PHE A 415 -21.40 -24.48 14.00
N TYR A 416 -20.96 -24.20 15.23
CA TYR A 416 -19.69 -24.72 15.76
C TYR A 416 -19.68 -24.74 17.29
N LEU A 417 -18.80 -25.54 17.90
CA LEU A 417 -18.64 -25.60 19.36
C LEU A 417 -17.72 -24.49 19.87
N ASN A 418 -16.59 -24.33 19.22
CA ASN A 418 -15.58 -23.33 19.55
C ASN A 418 -14.68 -23.07 18.33
N GLU A 419 -13.86 -22.03 18.42
CA GLU A 419 -13.00 -21.59 17.33
C GLU A 419 -11.92 -22.63 16.97
N ALA A 420 -11.45 -23.40 17.95
CA ALA A 420 -10.43 -24.41 17.74
C ALA A 420 -10.93 -25.54 16.82
N GLU A 421 -12.22 -25.86 16.86
CA GLU A 421 -12.86 -26.79 15.93
C GLU A 421 -12.71 -26.32 14.48
N LEU A 422 -13.10 -25.08 14.19
CA LEU A 422 -13.05 -24.53 12.82
C LEU A 422 -11.62 -24.49 12.28
N ILE A 423 -10.68 -24.04 13.11
CA ILE A 423 -9.25 -23.99 12.75
C ILE A 423 -8.71 -25.41 12.52
N HIS A 424 -9.11 -26.38 13.35
CA HIS A 424 -8.66 -27.77 13.22
C HIS A 424 -9.14 -28.38 11.90
N GLU A 425 -10.44 -28.30 11.59
CA GLU A 425 -11.00 -28.83 10.34
C GLU A 425 -10.34 -28.22 9.10
N ALA A 426 -10.10 -26.91 9.08
CA ALA A 426 -9.41 -26.26 7.96
C ALA A 426 -7.96 -26.78 7.81
N ARG A 427 -7.26 -27.03 8.92
CA ARG A 427 -5.87 -27.54 8.93
C ARG A 427 -5.75 -29.02 8.61
N GLU A 428 -6.83 -29.80 8.65
CA GLU A 428 -6.81 -31.18 8.17
C GLU A 428 -6.48 -31.27 6.67
N VAL A 429 -6.79 -30.21 5.92
CA VAL A 429 -6.64 -30.16 4.46
C VAL A 429 -5.74 -29.03 3.96
N PHE A 430 -5.51 -27.98 4.75
CA PHE A 430 -4.63 -26.87 4.39
C PHE A 430 -3.36 -26.86 5.25
N SER A 431 -2.20 -26.91 4.59
CA SER A 431 -0.89 -26.94 5.27
C SER A 431 -0.39 -25.55 5.73
N GLY A 432 -0.99 -24.46 5.23
CA GLY A 432 -0.58 -23.11 5.58
C GLY A 432 -1.18 -22.60 6.90
N PRO A 433 -0.79 -21.39 7.34
CA PRO A 433 -1.35 -20.78 8.55
C PRO A 433 -2.84 -20.48 8.39
N VAL A 434 -3.61 -20.94 9.38
CA VAL A 434 -5.05 -20.66 9.53
C VAL A 434 -5.28 -19.84 10.78
N SER A 435 -6.07 -18.77 10.66
CA SER A 435 -6.61 -18.00 11.77
C SER A 435 -8.08 -17.68 11.56
N MET A 436 -8.76 -17.29 12.64
CA MET A 436 -10.10 -16.71 12.56
C MET A 436 -9.99 -15.20 12.41
N ALA A 437 -10.90 -14.61 11.64
CA ALA A 437 -11.09 -13.18 11.61
C ALA A 437 -11.57 -12.70 13.00
N ARG A 438 -10.99 -11.61 13.50
CA ARG A 438 -11.36 -10.99 14.78
C ARG A 438 -11.50 -9.50 14.61
N TYR A 439 -12.50 -8.94 15.27
CA TYR A 439 -12.65 -7.49 15.35
C TYR A 439 -11.33 -6.81 15.72
N ASN A 440 -10.97 -5.77 14.96
CA ASN A 440 -9.78 -4.95 15.13
C ASN A 440 -8.43 -5.69 14.94
N GLN A 441 -8.45 -6.94 14.48
CA GLN A 441 -7.22 -7.59 14.04
C GLN A 441 -6.76 -6.99 12.71
N ILE A 442 -5.44 -6.80 12.60
CA ILE A 442 -4.78 -6.30 11.41
C ILE A 442 -3.98 -7.44 10.78
N TYR A 443 -4.20 -7.64 9.49
CA TYR A 443 -3.42 -8.53 8.66
C TYR A 443 -2.61 -7.71 7.68
N THR A 444 -1.30 -7.96 7.67
CA THR A 444 -0.38 -7.30 6.76
C THR A 444 0.10 -8.31 5.72
N VAL A 445 0.18 -7.86 4.47
CA VAL A 445 0.76 -8.61 3.35
C VAL A 445 1.93 -7.85 2.75
#